data_AF-A0AA39H341-F1
#
_entry.id   AF-A0AA39H341-F1
#
_cell.length_a   1.000
_cell.length_b   1.000
_cell.length_c   1.000
_cell.angle_alpha   90.00
_cell.angle_beta   90.00
_cell.angle_gamma   90.00
#
_symmetry.space_group_name_H-M   'P 1'
#
loop_
_entity.id
_entity.type
_entity.pdbx_description
1 polymer ?
#
loop_
_entity_poly.entity_id
_entity_poly.type
_entity_poly.pdbx_seq_one_letter_code
_entity_poly.pdbx_strand_id
1 'polypeptide(L)'
;MRVLLCLTLLVVLCAAKKKKAHQASVLAQAAAPSGKSYDFPIVLPAYHKDPSISVKDAHADYGNCLLYLEGVTVIVEAAKKTPKYVAASIGFGSDNGTQKYQFDPSYVKCVHTSRDQVGFNATKGLYTFTVAINVDKLDGKYGGSSKFTVHDKLIFDLVFNMSIPKYWELSKVTLKELHLTRSGDYLDGNIDFTTSVDGDPKFMKVNSVLGYGYGCSDTQGVFFTAPNNKDYSVGIALHNFQVELFGLYRNAEKDIIKFSRDVNDCVPTFSVGSSMGIVVAVVLASILMFGFLMLNSVQTMDRFDDPKQKQILINVRE
;
A
#
# COMPACT_ATOMS: atom_id res chain seq x y z
N MET A 1 -58.25 -64.59 21.17
CA MET A 1 -58.73 -63.68 22.22
C MET A 1 -58.40 -62.26 21.77
N ARG A 2 -59.26 -61.58 21.00
CA ARG A 2 -60.40 -60.79 21.51
C ARG A 2 -60.06 -60.13 22.85
N VAL A 3 -59.63 -58.86 22.79
CA VAL A 3 -60.48 -57.67 23.04
C VAL A 3 -60.68 -57.48 24.54
N LEU A 4 -59.99 -56.49 25.09
CA LEU A 4 -60.54 -55.53 26.05
C LEU A 4 -59.55 -54.35 26.06
N LEU A 5 -59.96 -53.21 25.49
CA LEU A 5 -60.31 -51.99 26.24
C LEU A 5 -59.05 -51.22 26.69
N CYS A 6 -58.95 -49.90 26.62
CA CYS A 6 -59.82 -48.83 26.16
C CYS A 6 -59.02 -47.53 26.37
N LEU A 7 -59.46 -46.45 25.74
CA LEU A 7 -58.99 -45.06 25.85
C LEU A 7 -57.71 -44.75 25.04
N THR A 8 -57.79 -44.17 23.83
CA THR A 8 -58.06 -42.74 23.56
C THR A 8 -57.23 -41.83 24.48
N LEU A 9 -56.34 -40.98 24.01
CA LEU A 9 -56.69 -39.81 23.20
C LEU A 9 -55.41 -39.04 22.82
N LEU A 10 -55.35 -38.58 21.57
CA LEU A 10 -54.67 -37.36 21.09
C LEU A 10 -53.28 -36.99 21.66
N VAL A 11 -52.22 -37.18 20.85
CA VAL A 11 -51.33 -36.06 20.52
C VAL A 11 -51.02 -36.09 19.02
N VAL A 12 -51.47 -35.02 18.39
CA VAL A 12 -51.31 -34.58 17.01
C VAL A 12 -49.83 -34.51 16.62
N LEU A 13 -49.45 -35.18 15.52
CA LEU A 13 -48.33 -34.76 14.68
C LEU A 13 -48.65 -35.12 13.22
N CYS A 14 -49.36 -34.20 12.57
CA CYS A 14 -49.60 -34.21 11.14
C CYS A 14 -48.28 -34.15 10.38
N ALA A 15 -47.97 -35.23 9.67
CA ALA A 15 -47.06 -35.22 8.54
C ALA A 15 -47.70 -34.44 7.39
N ALA A 16 -47.10 -33.30 7.02
CA ALA A 16 -47.43 -32.61 5.78
C ALA A 16 -46.14 -32.17 5.08
N LYS A 17 -45.80 -32.91 4.02
CA LYS A 17 -44.87 -32.51 2.96
C LYS A 17 -45.23 -31.11 2.45
N LYS A 18 -44.26 -30.19 2.37
CA LYS A 18 -44.40 -28.98 1.55
C LYS A 18 -43.14 -28.74 0.70
N LYS A 19 -43.42 -28.50 -0.59
CA LYS A 19 -42.54 -28.24 -1.73
C LYS A 19 -41.48 -27.18 -1.44
N LYS A 20 -40.27 -27.41 -1.99
CA LYS A 20 -39.25 -26.39 -2.29
C LYS A 20 -39.89 -25.23 -3.05
N ALA A 21 -39.86 -24.05 -2.44
CA ALA A 21 -40.05 -22.79 -3.14
C ALA A 21 -38.67 -22.25 -3.52
N HIS A 22 -38.51 -21.92 -4.81
CA HIS A 22 -37.45 -21.08 -5.32
C HIS A 22 -37.47 -19.75 -4.55
N GLN A 23 -36.45 -19.50 -3.73
CA GLN A 23 -36.25 -18.20 -3.13
C GLN A 23 -35.39 -17.39 -4.09
N ALA A 24 -36.03 -16.43 -4.74
CA ALA A 24 -35.38 -15.43 -5.57
C ALA A 24 -34.30 -14.72 -4.74
N SER A 25 -33.11 -14.67 -5.32
CA SER A 25 -31.99 -13.83 -4.91
C SER A 25 -32.46 -12.38 -4.81
N VAL A 26 -32.83 -11.94 -3.60
CA VAL A 26 -32.92 -10.52 -3.29
C VAL A 26 -31.48 -10.03 -3.28
N LEU A 27 -31.08 -9.38 -4.39
CA LEU A 27 -29.92 -8.51 -4.44
C LEU A 27 -30.02 -7.58 -3.23
N ALA A 28 -29.12 -7.78 -2.27
CA ALA A 28 -28.91 -6.83 -1.20
C ALA A 28 -28.46 -5.53 -1.85
N GLN A 29 -29.39 -4.58 -1.95
CA GLN A 29 -29.10 -3.18 -2.21
C GLN A 29 -28.02 -2.78 -1.20
N ALA A 30 -26.84 -2.40 -1.69
CA ALA A 30 -25.77 -1.89 -0.83
C ALA A 30 -26.30 -0.68 -0.08
N ALA A 31 -26.47 -0.82 1.24
CA ALA A 31 -26.76 0.29 2.11
C ALA A 31 -25.60 1.29 2.03
N ALA A 32 -25.92 2.58 1.90
CA ALA A 32 -24.93 3.65 2.02
C ALA A 32 -24.16 3.49 3.34
N PRO A 33 -22.82 3.63 3.36
CA PRO A 33 -22.06 3.34 4.56
C PRO A 33 -22.33 4.39 5.63
N SER A 34 -22.93 3.97 6.75
CA SER A 34 -23.15 4.76 7.95
C SER A 34 -21.89 4.77 8.84
N GLY A 35 -20.73 5.03 8.24
CA GLY A 35 -19.44 5.03 8.94
C GLY A 35 -19.27 6.26 9.84
N LYS A 36 -18.71 6.06 11.03
CA LYS A 36 -18.33 7.18 11.92
C LYS A 36 -17.14 7.94 11.31
N SER A 37 -17.06 9.25 11.54
CA SER A 37 -16.00 10.11 11.00
C SER A 37 -14.89 10.39 12.01
N TYR A 38 -13.65 10.37 11.54
CA TYR A 38 -12.44 10.55 12.34
C TYR A 38 -11.44 11.48 11.65
N ASP A 39 -10.62 12.17 12.44
CA ASP A 39 -9.56 13.02 11.93
C ASP A 39 -8.38 12.18 11.42
N PHE A 40 -7.58 12.71 10.49
CA PHE A 40 -6.33 12.08 10.04
C PHE A 40 -5.31 11.94 11.19
N PRO A 41 -4.33 11.02 11.11
CA PRO A 41 -4.07 10.05 10.04
C PRO A 41 -5.08 8.89 10.03
N ILE A 42 -5.25 8.23 8.89
CA ILE A 42 -6.13 7.07 8.76
C ILE A 42 -5.46 5.86 9.42
N VAL A 43 -6.18 5.23 10.34
CA VAL A 43 -5.79 3.96 10.97
C VAL A 43 -6.94 2.97 10.78
N LEU A 44 -6.67 1.84 10.11
CA LEU A 44 -7.65 0.78 9.84
C LEU A 44 -7.12 -0.57 10.35
N PRO A 45 -7.85 -1.28 11.23
CA PRO A 45 -9.06 -0.85 11.94
C PRO A 45 -8.83 0.40 12.79
N ALA A 46 -9.89 1.15 13.10
CA ALA A 46 -9.83 2.41 13.86
C ALA A 46 -9.57 2.21 15.38
N TYR A 47 -8.60 1.36 15.72
CA TYR A 47 -8.12 1.17 17.09
C TYR A 47 -7.73 2.50 17.72
N HIS A 48 -8.02 2.67 19.01
CA HIS A 48 -7.78 3.88 19.79
C HIS A 48 -8.55 5.15 19.36
N LYS A 49 -9.20 5.13 18.18
CA LYS A 49 -10.06 6.22 17.69
C LYS A 49 -11.53 5.94 17.91
N ASP A 50 -11.97 4.71 17.67
CA ASP A 50 -13.33 4.27 18.03
C ASP A 50 -13.32 3.53 19.37
N PRO A 51 -13.98 4.04 20.42
CA PRO A 51 -14.09 3.35 21.71
C PRO A 51 -14.78 1.98 21.62
N SER A 52 -15.56 1.74 20.57
CA SER A 52 -16.21 0.44 20.33
C SER A 52 -15.27 -0.59 19.70
N ILE A 53 -14.05 -0.19 19.30
CA ILE A 53 -13.05 -1.07 18.70
C ILE A 53 -11.87 -1.21 19.65
N SER A 54 -11.85 -2.32 20.35
CA SER A 54 -10.86 -2.67 21.36
C SER A 54 -9.93 -3.75 20.82
N VAL A 55 -8.67 -3.73 21.26
CA VAL A 55 -7.69 -4.80 20.95
C VAL A 55 -8.03 -6.07 21.74
N LYS A 56 -8.77 -5.98 22.84
CA LYS A 56 -9.25 -7.13 23.62
C LYS A 56 -10.33 -7.90 22.86
N ASP A 57 -11.29 -7.17 22.32
CA ASP A 57 -12.49 -7.71 21.68
C ASP A 57 -12.52 -7.38 20.18
N ALA A 58 -11.39 -7.65 19.49
CA ALA A 58 -11.30 -7.32 18.07
C ALA A 58 -12.33 -8.11 17.25
N HIS A 59 -12.92 -7.42 16.27
CA HIS A 59 -13.85 -8.04 15.32
C HIS A 59 -13.21 -9.24 14.62
N ALA A 60 -13.98 -10.29 14.37
CA ALA A 60 -13.48 -11.53 13.76
C ALA A 60 -12.78 -11.28 12.41
N ASP A 61 -13.26 -10.29 11.65
CA ASP A 61 -12.71 -9.93 10.34
C ASP A 61 -11.43 -9.11 10.40
N TYR A 62 -11.04 -8.55 11.55
CA TYR A 62 -9.82 -7.72 11.64
C TYR A 62 -8.54 -8.55 11.69
N GLY A 63 -8.63 -9.84 12.06
CA GLY A 63 -7.48 -10.73 12.14
C GLY A 63 -6.30 -10.08 12.88
N ASN A 64 -5.13 -10.06 12.23
CA ASN A 64 -3.91 -9.40 12.68
C ASN A 64 -3.36 -8.42 11.64
N CYS A 65 -4.23 -7.64 11.01
CA CYS A 65 -3.83 -6.66 10.02
C CYS A 65 -4.00 -5.22 10.53
N LEU A 66 -3.14 -4.33 10.06
CA LEU A 66 -3.16 -2.91 10.40
C LEU A 66 -2.70 -2.10 9.19
N LEU A 67 -3.41 -1.01 8.93
CA LEU A 67 -3.06 -0.02 7.93
C LEU A 67 -2.98 1.34 8.61
N TYR A 68 -1.94 2.08 8.26
CA TYR A 68 -1.72 3.48 8.58
C TYR A 68 -1.51 4.26 7.27
N LEU A 69 -2.13 5.42 7.16
CA LEU A 69 -2.03 6.28 5.99
C LEU A 69 -2.20 7.75 6.42
N GLU A 70 -1.21 8.59 6.15
CA GLU A 70 -1.27 10.00 6.52
C GLU A 70 -2.02 10.85 5.50
N GLY A 71 -1.91 10.51 4.22
CA GLY A 71 -2.59 11.27 3.18
C GLY A 71 -2.74 10.55 1.86
N VAL A 72 -3.53 11.15 0.98
CA VAL A 72 -3.80 10.65 -0.37
C VAL A 72 -3.71 11.82 -1.34
N THR A 73 -3.02 11.62 -2.45
CA THR A 73 -3.03 12.59 -3.55
C THR A 73 -3.83 12.05 -4.72
N VAL A 74 -4.81 12.85 -5.14
CA VAL A 74 -5.56 12.64 -6.37
C VAL A 74 -4.84 13.40 -7.48
N ILE A 75 -4.45 12.69 -8.52
CA ILE A 75 -3.74 13.21 -9.68
C ILE A 75 -4.68 13.13 -10.87
N VAL A 76 -4.75 14.17 -11.69
CA VAL A 76 -5.40 14.12 -12.99
C VAL A 76 -4.32 14.22 -14.05
N GLU A 77 -4.25 13.21 -14.91
CA GLU A 77 -3.47 13.20 -16.14
C GLU A 77 -4.39 13.58 -17.31
N ALA A 78 -3.98 14.57 -18.09
CA ALA A 78 -4.65 14.96 -19.32
C ALA A 78 -3.67 14.81 -20.49
N ALA A 79 -3.91 13.83 -21.37
CA ALA A 79 -2.96 13.44 -22.42
C ALA A 79 -2.63 14.58 -23.41
N LYS A 80 -3.59 15.49 -23.64
CA LYS A 80 -3.53 16.55 -24.66
C LYS A 80 -3.44 17.98 -24.08
N LYS A 81 -3.34 18.13 -22.76
CA LYS A 81 -3.33 19.44 -22.10
C LYS A 81 -1.97 19.74 -21.48
N THR A 82 -1.69 21.02 -21.28
CA THR A 82 -0.51 21.51 -20.55
C THR A 82 -0.98 22.27 -19.31
N PRO A 83 -0.55 21.91 -18.10
CA PRO A 83 0.35 20.79 -17.77
C PRO A 83 -0.28 19.42 -18.00
N LYS A 84 0.56 18.39 -18.20
CA LYS A 84 0.07 17.02 -18.35
C LYS A 84 -0.56 16.47 -17.06
N TYR A 85 -0.03 16.86 -15.90
CA TYR A 85 -0.48 16.39 -14.59
C TYR A 85 -0.86 17.57 -13.69
N VAL A 86 -1.97 17.43 -12.97
CA VAL A 86 -2.35 18.33 -11.87
C VAL A 86 -2.78 17.50 -10.68
N ALA A 87 -2.48 17.92 -9.46
CA ALA A 87 -2.70 17.12 -8.27
C ALA A 87 -3.39 17.90 -7.14
N ALA A 88 -4.10 17.16 -6.29
CA ALA A 88 -4.75 17.62 -5.08
C ALA A 88 -4.42 16.65 -3.93
N SER A 89 -3.83 17.13 -2.84
CA SER A 89 -3.40 16.31 -1.71
C SER A 89 -4.31 16.47 -0.49
N ILE A 90 -4.71 15.35 0.10
CA ILE A 90 -5.56 15.25 1.29
C ILE A 90 -4.72 14.66 2.43
N GLY A 91 -4.79 15.21 3.65
CA GLY A 91 -4.18 14.62 4.85
C GLY A 91 -2.66 14.84 5.01
N PHE A 92 -1.91 14.99 3.91
CA PHE A 92 -0.46 15.18 3.93
C PHE A 92 -0.08 16.67 3.87
N GLY A 93 0.50 17.20 4.96
CA GLY A 93 1.05 18.57 5.02
C GLY A 93 0.05 19.71 4.72
N SER A 94 -1.25 19.39 4.63
CA SER A 94 -2.36 20.31 4.41
C SER A 94 -2.94 20.73 5.76
N ASP A 95 -3.67 21.84 5.82
CA ASP A 95 -4.45 22.24 6.99
C ASP A 95 -5.56 21.20 7.23
N ASN A 96 -5.19 20.11 7.90
CA ASN A 96 -5.94 18.86 8.11
C ASN A 96 -7.24 19.03 8.92
N GLY A 97 -7.63 20.26 9.27
CA GLY A 97 -8.75 20.52 10.17
C GLY A 97 -10.13 20.23 9.58
N THR A 98 -10.27 20.18 8.25
CA THR A 98 -11.58 20.02 7.59
C THR A 98 -11.88 18.59 7.14
N GLN A 99 -10.88 17.87 6.63
CA GLN A 99 -11.11 16.56 6.03
C GLN A 99 -11.11 15.45 7.06
N LYS A 100 -12.11 14.56 6.99
CA LYS A 100 -12.26 13.42 7.90
C LYS A 100 -12.38 12.14 7.10
N TYR A 101 -11.84 11.05 7.62
CA TYR A 101 -12.06 9.73 7.05
C TYR A 101 -13.24 9.05 7.74
N GLN A 102 -13.91 8.14 7.04
CA GLN A 102 -14.99 7.33 7.55
C GLN A 102 -14.49 5.92 7.88
N PHE A 103 -14.99 5.37 8.97
CA PHE A 103 -14.76 3.99 9.34
C PHE A 103 -16.08 3.25 9.57
N ASP A 104 -16.19 2.09 8.94
CA ASP A 104 -17.18 1.07 9.23
C ASP A 104 -16.46 -0.27 9.45
N PRO A 105 -16.88 -1.13 10.39
CA PRO A 105 -16.24 -2.43 10.60
C PRO A 105 -16.11 -3.29 9.34
N SER A 106 -17.00 -3.15 8.37
CA SER A 106 -16.93 -3.88 7.09
C SER A 106 -15.79 -3.43 6.17
N TYR A 107 -15.15 -2.29 6.45
CA TYR A 107 -14.06 -1.73 5.65
C TYR A 107 -12.74 -2.46 5.83
N VAL A 108 -12.61 -3.28 6.87
CA VAL A 108 -11.41 -4.10 7.09
C VAL A 108 -11.81 -5.56 7.05
N LYS A 109 -11.24 -6.27 6.08
CA LYS A 109 -11.42 -7.72 5.92
C LYS A 109 -10.05 -8.37 5.81
N CYS A 110 -9.63 -9.01 6.88
CA CYS A 110 -8.35 -9.67 7.00
C CYS A 110 -8.58 -11.16 7.24
N VAL A 111 -9.27 -11.75 6.26
CA VAL A 111 -9.76 -13.13 6.34
C VAL A 111 -8.64 -14.07 5.88
N HIS A 112 -8.16 -14.88 6.82
CA HIS A 112 -7.29 -16.01 6.51
C HIS A 112 -8.12 -17.15 5.90
N THR A 113 -7.66 -17.72 4.79
CA THR A 113 -8.32 -18.89 4.17
C THR A 113 -7.80 -20.22 4.72
N SER A 114 -6.71 -20.22 5.49
CA SER A 114 -6.21 -21.42 6.17
C SER A 114 -6.80 -21.57 7.56
N ARG A 115 -7.27 -22.77 7.91
CA ARG A 115 -7.75 -23.17 9.25
C ARG A 115 -6.72 -22.93 10.37
N ASP A 116 -5.45 -22.85 10.01
CA ASP A 116 -4.36 -22.70 10.94
C ASP A 116 -4.10 -21.20 11.17
N GLN A 117 -4.83 -20.61 12.12
CA GLN A 117 -4.73 -19.18 12.45
C GLN A 117 -3.38 -18.79 13.09
N VAL A 118 -2.51 -19.78 13.33
CA VAL A 118 -1.23 -19.63 14.04
C VAL A 118 -0.06 -20.22 13.22
N GLY A 119 -0.34 -20.94 12.13
CA GLY A 119 0.63 -21.72 11.37
C GLY A 119 1.35 -20.92 10.28
N PHE A 120 2.60 -20.53 10.55
CA PHE A 120 3.56 -19.80 9.70
C PHE A 120 3.74 -20.28 8.23
N ASN A 121 3.34 -21.53 7.90
CA ASN A 121 3.64 -22.15 6.61
C ASN A 121 2.45 -22.23 5.63
N ALA A 122 1.22 -21.88 6.04
CA ALA A 122 0.01 -22.15 5.25
C ALA A 122 -0.97 -20.98 5.07
N THR A 123 -0.64 -19.78 5.56
CA THR A 123 -1.53 -18.61 5.50
C THR A 123 -1.63 -18.04 4.09
N LYS A 124 -2.62 -18.51 3.34
CA LYS A 124 -3.18 -17.81 2.18
C LYS A 124 -4.34 -16.95 2.66
N GLY A 125 -4.51 -15.78 2.07
CA GLY A 125 -5.58 -14.86 2.46
C GLY A 125 -5.73 -13.72 1.48
N LEU A 126 -6.94 -13.17 1.46
CA LEU A 126 -7.27 -11.94 0.79
C LEU A 126 -7.51 -10.89 1.86
N TYR A 127 -6.74 -9.81 1.83
CA TYR A 127 -6.86 -8.72 2.79
C TYR A 127 -7.37 -7.51 2.05
N THR A 128 -8.37 -6.85 2.60
CA THR A 128 -9.00 -5.69 1.98
C THR A 128 -9.15 -4.58 3.01
N PHE A 129 -8.69 -3.40 2.62
CA PHE A 129 -8.88 -2.15 3.35
C PHE A 129 -9.64 -1.17 2.46
N THR A 130 -10.83 -0.78 2.89
CA THR A 130 -11.59 0.30 2.27
C THR A 130 -11.19 1.62 2.93
N VAL A 131 -10.60 2.51 2.14
CA VAL A 131 -10.32 3.88 2.54
C VAL A 131 -11.46 4.75 2.03
N ALA A 132 -12.20 5.37 2.96
CA ALA A 132 -13.28 6.30 2.66
C ALA A 132 -12.97 7.65 3.30
N ILE A 133 -12.94 8.71 2.50
CA ILE A 133 -12.62 10.06 2.93
C ILE A 133 -13.76 10.99 2.52
N ASN A 134 -14.28 11.76 3.47
CA ASN A 134 -15.18 12.86 3.19
C ASN A 134 -14.35 14.07 2.82
N VAL A 135 -14.61 14.61 1.62
CA VAL A 135 -13.88 15.73 1.05
C VAL A 135 -14.81 16.92 0.91
N ASP A 136 -14.69 17.94 1.75
CA ASP A 136 -15.57 19.12 1.67
C ASP A 136 -15.37 19.86 0.33
N LYS A 137 -14.17 20.41 0.15
CA LYS A 137 -13.72 21.04 -1.08
C LYS A 137 -12.20 21.08 -1.09
N LEU A 138 -11.58 20.48 -2.09
CA LEU A 138 -10.12 20.51 -2.26
C LEU A 138 -9.76 20.81 -3.71
N ASP A 139 -9.04 21.91 -3.91
CA ASP A 139 -8.63 22.33 -5.24
C ASP A 139 -7.32 21.68 -5.67
N GLY A 140 -7.34 21.01 -6.83
CA GLY A 140 -6.14 20.60 -7.53
C GLY A 140 -5.51 21.79 -8.23
N LYS A 141 -4.29 22.17 -7.82
CA LYS A 141 -3.63 23.40 -8.27
C LYS A 141 -2.43 23.11 -9.14
N TYR A 142 -2.24 23.97 -10.14
CA TYR A 142 -0.99 24.06 -10.89
C TYR A 142 -0.63 25.52 -11.13
N GLY A 143 0.62 25.89 -10.80
CA GLY A 143 1.09 27.27 -10.88
C GLY A 143 0.22 28.24 -10.07
N GLY A 144 -0.31 27.81 -8.91
CA GLY A 144 -1.19 28.61 -8.04
C GLY A 144 -2.66 28.70 -8.48
N SER A 145 -2.99 28.30 -9.71
CA SER A 145 -4.36 28.29 -10.23
C SER A 145 -5.07 26.95 -9.97
N SER A 146 -6.33 26.99 -9.52
CA SER A 146 -7.19 25.81 -9.41
C SER A 146 -7.56 25.31 -10.82
N LYS A 147 -7.41 24.00 -11.05
CA LYS A 147 -7.68 23.33 -12.33
C LYS A 147 -8.83 22.31 -12.24
N PHE A 148 -9.06 21.79 -11.05
CA PHE A 148 -10.19 20.94 -10.71
C PHE A 148 -10.44 21.01 -9.21
N THR A 149 -11.61 20.55 -8.78
CA THR A 149 -11.95 20.48 -7.37
C THR A 149 -12.46 19.08 -7.03
N VAL A 150 -11.87 18.45 -6.02
CA VAL A 150 -12.33 17.21 -5.39
C VAL A 150 -13.35 17.59 -4.31
N HIS A 151 -14.47 16.87 -4.24
CA HIS A 151 -15.53 17.13 -3.28
C HIS A 151 -16.35 15.86 -2.98
N ASP A 152 -17.22 15.96 -1.99
CA ASP A 152 -18.08 14.91 -1.45
C ASP A 152 -17.31 13.73 -0.85
N LYS A 153 -16.93 12.75 -1.66
CA LYS A 153 -16.29 11.51 -1.20
C LYS A 153 -15.19 11.01 -2.12
N LEU A 154 -14.19 10.42 -1.50
CA LEU A 154 -13.17 9.59 -2.14
C LEU A 154 -13.16 8.22 -1.45
N ILE A 155 -13.57 7.19 -2.17
CA ILE A 155 -13.62 5.81 -1.66
C ILE A 155 -12.85 4.88 -2.58
N PHE A 156 -11.88 4.15 -2.04
CA PHE A 156 -11.14 3.13 -2.77
C PHE A 156 -10.78 1.94 -1.87
N ASP A 157 -10.64 0.77 -2.47
CA ASP A 157 -10.20 -0.44 -1.80
C ASP A 157 -8.74 -0.75 -2.15
N LEU A 158 -7.95 -1.10 -1.15
CA LEU A 158 -6.65 -1.74 -1.29
C LEU A 158 -6.81 -3.24 -1.05
N VAL A 159 -6.53 -4.06 -2.06
CA VAL A 159 -6.70 -5.51 -2.00
C VAL A 159 -5.33 -6.19 -2.09
N PHE A 160 -4.92 -6.79 -0.98
CA PHE A 160 -3.68 -7.54 -0.88
C PHE A 160 -3.93 -9.03 -1.01
N ASN A 161 -3.04 -9.69 -1.73
CA ASN A 161 -3.11 -11.13 -1.97
C ASN A 161 -1.84 -11.81 -1.49
N MET A 162 -2.01 -12.93 -0.79
CA MET A 162 -0.95 -13.86 -0.41
C MET A 162 -0.97 -15.08 -1.33
N SER A 163 -0.53 -14.90 -2.58
CA SER A 163 -0.52 -15.95 -3.60
C SER A 163 0.48 -17.07 -3.28
N ILE A 164 1.64 -16.70 -2.73
CA ILE A 164 2.75 -17.61 -2.42
C ILE A 164 2.94 -17.63 -0.89
N PRO A 165 3.16 -18.79 -0.26
CA PRO A 165 3.49 -18.85 1.16
C PRO A 165 4.67 -17.91 1.45
N LYS A 166 4.49 -17.07 2.47
CA LYS A 166 5.47 -16.09 2.96
C LYS A 166 5.73 -14.84 2.11
N TYR A 167 4.93 -14.60 1.07
CA TYR A 167 4.99 -13.38 0.29
C TYR A 167 3.61 -12.79 0.10
N TRP A 168 3.52 -11.47 0.12
CA TRP A 168 2.28 -10.76 -0.10
C TRP A 168 2.51 -9.50 -0.91
N GLU A 169 1.52 -9.15 -1.71
CA GLU A 169 1.57 -7.96 -2.57
C GLU A 169 0.20 -7.28 -2.63
N LEU A 170 0.23 -5.98 -2.90
CA LEU A 170 -0.95 -5.24 -3.32
C LEU A 170 -1.33 -5.72 -4.73
N SER A 171 -2.37 -6.53 -4.80
CA SER A 171 -2.80 -7.17 -6.05
C SER A 171 -3.69 -6.27 -6.90
N LYS A 172 -4.50 -5.43 -6.25
CA LYS A 172 -5.52 -4.62 -6.91
C LYS A 172 -5.86 -3.40 -6.08
N VAL A 173 -6.14 -2.29 -6.77
CA VAL A 173 -6.77 -1.11 -6.17
C VAL A 173 -8.09 -0.87 -6.90
N THR A 174 -9.19 -0.76 -6.17
CA THR A 174 -10.51 -0.54 -6.77
C THR A 174 -11.02 0.83 -6.36
N LEU A 175 -11.13 1.76 -7.32
CA LEU A 175 -11.77 3.05 -7.10
C LEU A 175 -13.28 2.86 -7.10
N LYS A 176 -13.95 3.18 -6.00
CA LYS A 176 -15.41 3.03 -5.86
C LYS A 176 -16.15 4.32 -6.14
N GLU A 177 -15.69 5.41 -5.54
CA GLU A 177 -16.38 6.69 -5.57
C GLU A 177 -15.35 7.83 -5.61
N LEU A 178 -15.49 8.76 -6.56
CA LEU A 178 -14.70 9.97 -6.65
C LEU A 178 -15.39 11.01 -7.53
N HIS A 179 -15.53 12.22 -7.01
CA HIS A 179 -16.18 13.33 -7.71
C HIS A 179 -15.21 14.49 -7.98
N LEU A 180 -14.96 14.76 -9.26
CA LEU A 180 -14.11 15.86 -9.73
C LEU A 180 -14.95 16.87 -10.51
N THR A 181 -15.00 18.09 -10.01
CA THR A 181 -15.63 19.21 -10.71
C THR A 181 -14.60 20.02 -11.49
N ARG A 182 -15.02 20.50 -12.65
CA ARG A 182 -14.23 21.42 -13.46
C ARG A 182 -14.03 22.73 -12.71
N SER A 183 -12.78 23.18 -12.64
CA SER A 183 -12.39 24.49 -12.15
C SER A 183 -11.42 25.11 -13.16
N GLY A 184 -11.87 26.09 -13.95
CA GLY A 184 -11.11 26.61 -15.10
C GLY A 184 -11.17 25.71 -16.34
N ASP A 185 -10.17 25.77 -17.22
CA ASP A 185 -10.21 25.16 -18.58
C ASP A 185 -9.41 23.86 -18.75
N TYR A 186 -8.96 23.28 -17.64
CA TYR A 186 -8.15 22.07 -17.68
C TYR A 186 -9.00 20.82 -17.98
N LEU A 187 -10.09 20.66 -17.25
CA LEU A 187 -11.10 19.63 -17.49
C LEU A 187 -12.12 20.14 -18.50
N ASP A 188 -12.45 19.34 -19.51
CA ASP A 188 -13.50 19.68 -20.46
C ASP A 188 -14.90 19.58 -19.82
N GLY A 189 -15.07 18.72 -18.81
CA GLY A 189 -16.27 18.56 -18.00
C GLY A 189 -15.99 17.87 -16.65
N ASN A 190 -17.03 17.60 -15.88
CA ASN A 190 -16.89 16.88 -14.61
C ASN A 190 -16.53 15.41 -14.84
N ILE A 191 -15.75 14.84 -13.91
CA ILE A 191 -15.37 13.43 -13.92
C ILE A 191 -15.88 12.81 -12.62
N ASP A 192 -16.86 11.93 -12.75
CA ASP A 192 -17.49 11.26 -11.62
C ASP A 192 -17.32 9.74 -11.78
N PHE A 193 -16.66 9.13 -10.80
CA PHE A 193 -16.62 7.69 -10.64
C PHE A 193 -17.71 7.31 -9.64
N THR A 194 -18.78 6.70 -10.12
CA THR A 194 -19.87 6.15 -9.29
C THR A 194 -19.96 4.62 -9.35
N THR A 195 -19.16 4.03 -10.24
CA THR A 195 -19.03 2.58 -10.42
C THR A 195 -17.62 2.15 -10.06
N SER A 196 -17.50 0.97 -9.44
CA SER A 196 -16.19 0.42 -9.09
C SER A 196 -15.34 0.14 -10.34
N VAL A 197 -14.15 0.74 -10.40
CA VAL A 197 -13.16 0.53 -11.47
C VAL A 197 -11.88 -0.01 -10.84
N ASP A 198 -11.37 -1.09 -11.42
CA ASP A 198 -10.10 -1.69 -11.00
C ASP A 198 -8.91 -1.02 -11.69
N GLY A 199 -7.86 -0.79 -10.91
CA GLY A 199 -6.58 -0.25 -11.37
C GLY A 199 -5.44 -1.21 -11.01
N ASP A 200 -4.42 -1.24 -11.86
CA ASP A 200 -3.23 -2.09 -11.68
C ASP A 200 -2.18 -1.37 -10.80
N PRO A 201 -1.91 -1.86 -9.58
CA PRO A 201 -0.94 -1.27 -8.66
C PRO A 201 0.52 -1.67 -8.94
N LYS A 202 0.82 -2.35 -10.04
CA LYS A 202 2.17 -2.86 -10.36
C LYS A 202 3.30 -1.84 -10.16
N PHE A 203 3.05 -0.56 -10.46
CA PHE A 203 4.05 0.50 -10.33
C PHE A 203 4.21 1.04 -8.90
N MET A 204 3.23 0.84 -8.02
CA MET A 204 3.38 1.18 -6.59
C MET A 204 4.41 0.30 -5.89
N LYS A 205 4.64 -0.92 -6.41
CA LYS A 205 5.57 -1.92 -5.87
C LYS A 205 5.36 -2.24 -4.39
N VAL A 206 4.12 -2.17 -3.92
CA VAL A 206 3.75 -2.49 -2.54
C VAL A 206 3.74 -4.00 -2.38
N ASN A 207 4.82 -4.54 -1.84
CA ASN A 207 4.94 -5.95 -1.51
C ASN A 207 5.92 -6.15 -0.35
N SER A 208 5.79 -7.28 0.32
CA SER A 208 6.70 -7.65 1.40
C SER A 208 6.68 -9.16 1.63
N VAL A 209 7.51 -9.59 2.57
CA VAL A 209 7.66 -10.98 2.98
C VAL A 209 6.99 -11.22 4.34
N LEU A 210 6.87 -12.50 4.70
CA LEU A 210 6.40 -12.86 6.04
C LEU A 210 7.34 -12.31 7.12
N GLY A 211 6.76 -11.72 8.14
CA GLY A 211 7.39 -11.10 9.31
C GLY A 211 7.58 -9.60 9.15
N TYR A 212 7.43 -9.08 7.93
CA TYR A 212 7.77 -7.70 7.60
C TYR A 212 6.51 -6.92 7.22
N GLY A 213 6.30 -5.79 7.91
CA GLY A 213 5.44 -4.73 7.41
C GLY A 213 6.01 -4.09 6.14
N TYR A 214 5.24 -3.21 5.52
CA TYR A 214 5.71 -2.35 4.44
C TYR A 214 5.41 -0.91 4.80
N GLY A 215 6.39 -0.03 4.64
CA GLY A 215 6.28 1.41 4.84
C GLY A 215 6.74 2.14 3.58
N CYS A 216 6.13 3.28 3.28
CA CYS A 216 6.54 4.12 2.16
C CYS A 216 6.15 5.58 2.41
N SER A 217 7.09 6.50 2.24
CA SER A 217 6.80 7.94 2.35
C SER A 217 5.86 8.40 1.24
N ASP A 218 6.10 7.98 0.00
CA ASP A 218 5.33 8.39 -1.17
C ASP A 218 5.26 7.24 -2.18
N THR A 219 4.06 6.72 -2.42
CA THR A 219 3.90 5.69 -3.45
C THR A 219 3.76 6.30 -4.83
N GLN A 220 4.07 5.53 -5.88
CA GLN A 220 3.61 5.88 -7.23
C GLN A 220 2.07 5.85 -7.30
N GLY A 221 1.50 6.56 -8.27
CA GLY A 221 0.04 6.62 -8.46
C GLY A 221 -0.51 5.45 -9.27
N VAL A 222 -1.69 4.95 -8.89
CA VAL A 222 -2.50 4.04 -9.72
C VAL A 222 -3.48 4.85 -10.53
N PHE A 223 -3.45 4.70 -11.85
CA PHE A 223 -4.27 5.48 -12.77
C PHE A 223 -5.48 4.69 -13.27
N PHE A 224 -6.63 5.36 -13.27
CA PHE A 224 -7.92 4.89 -13.76
C PHE A 224 -8.34 5.78 -14.92
N THR A 225 -8.74 5.19 -16.05
CA THR A 225 -9.26 5.96 -17.18
C THR A 225 -10.62 6.55 -16.81
N ALA A 226 -10.83 7.85 -17.10
CA ALA A 226 -12.10 8.50 -16.81
C ALA A 226 -13.25 7.90 -17.65
N PRO A 227 -14.44 7.68 -17.07
CA PRO A 227 -15.55 7.00 -17.73
C PRO A 227 -16.09 7.77 -18.94
N ASN A 228 -16.11 9.10 -18.85
CA ASN A 228 -16.71 9.97 -19.87
C ASN A 228 -15.72 10.39 -20.97
N ASN A 229 -14.40 10.35 -20.69
CA ASN A 229 -13.39 10.81 -21.64
C ASN A 229 -12.05 10.09 -21.45
N LYS A 230 -11.62 9.35 -22.48
CA LYS A 230 -10.36 8.59 -22.47
C LYS A 230 -9.10 9.46 -22.54
N ASP A 231 -9.24 10.75 -22.83
CA ASP A 231 -8.12 11.70 -22.82
C ASP A 231 -7.67 12.07 -21.39
N TYR A 232 -8.49 11.71 -20.38
CA TYR A 232 -8.20 11.94 -18.97
C TYR A 232 -8.05 10.62 -18.21
N SER A 233 -7.03 10.55 -17.35
CA SER A 233 -6.83 9.49 -16.38
C SER A 233 -6.71 10.09 -14.99
N VAL A 234 -7.28 9.45 -13.99
CA VAL A 234 -7.22 9.88 -12.60
C VAL A 234 -6.34 8.92 -11.82
N GLY A 235 -5.29 9.45 -11.21
CA GLY A 235 -4.33 8.74 -10.38
C GLY A 235 -4.63 8.87 -8.89
N ILE A 236 -4.35 7.83 -8.12
CA ILE A 236 -4.33 7.87 -6.64
C ILE A 236 -2.94 7.47 -6.16
N ALA A 237 -2.29 8.36 -5.41
CA ALA A 237 -1.02 8.11 -4.73
C ALA A 237 -1.20 8.21 -3.20
N LEU A 238 -0.45 7.42 -2.45
CA LEU A 238 -0.54 7.31 -1.00
C LEU A 238 0.68 7.96 -0.33
N HIS A 239 0.44 8.69 0.76
CA HIS A 239 1.46 9.40 1.53
C HIS A 239 1.59 8.86 2.94
N ASN A 240 2.84 8.66 3.34
CA ASN A 240 3.27 8.05 4.60
C ASN A 240 2.40 6.83 4.94
N PHE A 241 2.44 5.87 4.02
CA PHE A 241 1.64 4.66 4.03
C PHE A 241 2.43 3.55 4.72
N GLN A 242 1.81 2.90 5.71
CA GLN A 242 2.36 1.70 6.33
C GLN A 242 1.28 0.64 6.47
N VAL A 243 1.58 -0.58 6.03
CA VAL A 243 0.64 -1.70 6.10
C VAL A 243 1.35 -2.95 6.62
N GLU A 244 0.64 -3.71 7.42
CA GLU A 244 1.09 -5.00 7.91
C GLU A 244 -0.10 -5.95 7.96
N LEU A 245 -0.01 -7.07 7.23
CA LEU A 245 -1.12 -8.00 7.04
C LEU A 245 -1.14 -9.11 8.10
N PHE A 246 0.02 -9.42 8.66
CA PHE A 246 0.24 -10.41 9.70
C PHE A 246 1.56 -10.03 10.42
N GLY A 247 1.79 -10.51 11.65
CA GLY A 247 3.04 -10.25 12.39
C GLY A 247 2.99 -9.09 13.38
N LEU A 248 1.84 -8.42 13.49
CA LEU A 248 1.63 -7.32 14.44
C LEU A 248 1.96 -7.73 15.87
N TYR A 249 2.52 -6.78 16.62
CA TYR A 249 2.61 -6.91 18.06
C TYR A 249 1.25 -6.54 18.67
N ARG A 250 0.50 -7.56 19.07
CA ARG A 250 -0.79 -7.41 19.75
C ARG A 250 -0.69 -7.88 21.19
N ASN A 251 -1.01 -6.99 22.13
CA ASN A 251 -1.17 -7.32 23.53
C ASN A 251 -2.60 -6.96 23.96
N ALA A 252 -3.46 -7.99 24.03
CA ALA A 252 -4.86 -7.81 24.40
C ALA A 252 -4.99 -7.26 25.83
N GLU A 253 -4.28 -7.82 26.81
CA GLU A 253 -4.41 -7.42 28.23
C GLU A 253 -4.15 -5.91 28.44
N LYS A 254 -3.14 -5.39 27.76
CA LYS A 254 -2.73 -3.98 27.84
C LYS A 254 -3.45 -3.07 26.84
N ASP A 255 -4.32 -3.62 26.01
CA ASP A 255 -4.98 -2.91 24.89
C ASP A 255 -3.96 -2.20 23.99
N ILE A 256 -2.93 -2.92 23.55
CA ILE A 256 -1.86 -2.37 22.71
C ILE A 256 -1.82 -3.12 21.39
N ILE A 257 -1.87 -2.37 20.29
CA ILE A 257 -1.57 -2.87 18.94
C ILE A 257 -0.50 -2.00 18.31
N LYS A 258 0.52 -2.64 17.73
CA LYS A 258 1.66 -1.95 17.09
C LYS A 258 2.10 -2.71 15.85
N PHE A 259 2.60 -1.95 14.89
CA PHE A 259 3.40 -2.50 13.80
C PHE A 259 4.62 -3.26 14.34
N SER A 260 5.07 -4.27 13.60
CA SER A 260 6.31 -4.97 13.89
C SER A 260 7.52 -4.04 13.69
N ARG A 261 8.67 -4.50 14.22
CA ARG A 261 9.94 -3.78 14.11
C ARG A 261 10.57 -3.93 12.72
N ASP A 262 10.17 -4.98 12.01
CA ASP A 262 10.72 -5.36 10.73
C ASP A 262 9.82 -4.78 9.64
N VAL A 263 10.30 -3.75 8.93
CA VAL A 263 9.52 -3.03 7.91
C VAL A 263 10.35 -2.90 6.65
N ASN A 264 9.76 -3.29 5.52
CA ASN A 264 10.32 -3.04 4.20
C ASN A 264 9.93 -1.64 3.73
N ASP A 265 10.92 -0.89 3.25
CA ASP A 265 10.71 0.45 2.70
C ASP A 265 10.58 0.41 1.16
N CYS A 266 9.83 1.35 0.59
CA CYS A 266 9.71 1.52 -0.86
C CYS A 266 10.93 2.18 -1.50
N VAL A 267 11.77 2.85 -0.70
CA VAL A 267 13.02 3.47 -1.17
C VAL A 267 14.19 2.51 -0.92
N PRO A 268 14.77 1.90 -1.96
CA PRO A 268 15.96 1.07 -1.79
C PRO A 268 17.17 1.94 -1.44
N THR A 269 18.12 1.40 -0.67
CA THR A 269 19.38 2.09 -0.32
C THR A 269 20.16 2.54 -1.56
N PHE A 270 20.11 1.74 -2.63
CA PHE A 270 20.72 2.08 -3.91
C PHE A 270 19.70 1.95 -5.03
N SER A 271 19.59 2.98 -5.85
CA SER A 271 18.88 2.89 -7.12
C SER A 271 19.68 2.04 -8.13
N VAL A 272 19.03 1.53 -9.17
CA VAL A 272 19.72 0.82 -10.27
C VAL A 272 20.83 1.68 -10.86
N GLY A 273 20.58 2.97 -11.09
CA GLY A 273 21.58 3.91 -11.59
C GLY A 273 22.77 4.08 -10.64
N SER A 274 22.50 4.22 -9.33
CA SER A 274 23.54 4.32 -8.31
C SER A 274 24.40 3.04 -8.26
N SER A 275 23.77 1.86 -8.32
CA SER A 275 24.50 0.59 -8.29
C SER A 275 25.43 0.42 -9.50
N MET A 276 24.99 0.77 -10.71
CA MET A 276 25.83 0.72 -11.91
C MET A 276 26.99 1.71 -11.82
N GLY A 277 26.74 2.92 -11.30
CA GLY A 277 27.78 3.92 -11.08
C GLY A 277 28.85 3.46 -10.09
N ILE A 278 28.44 2.88 -8.96
CA ILE A 278 29.36 2.35 -7.94
C ILE A 278 30.22 1.23 -8.53
N VAL A 279 29.63 0.30 -9.28
CA VAL A 279 30.37 -0.80 -9.91
C VAL A 279 31.44 -0.27 -10.87
N VAL A 280 31.08 0.68 -11.75
CA VAL A 280 32.05 1.29 -12.67
C VAL A 280 33.16 2.03 -11.93
N ALA A 281 32.80 2.80 -10.88
CA ALA A 281 33.77 3.52 -10.07
C ALA A 281 34.77 2.58 -9.39
N VAL A 282 34.31 1.46 -8.83
CA VAL A 282 35.17 0.45 -8.20
C VAL A 282 36.12 -0.18 -9.21
N VAL A 283 35.64 -0.51 -10.41
CA VAL A 283 36.49 -1.06 -11.48
C VAL A 283 37.59 -0.07 -11.88
N LEU A 284 37.25 1.19 -12.15
CA LEU A 284 38.23 2.21 -12.51
C LEU A 284 39.22 2.49 -11.37
N ALA A 285 38.73 2.56 -10.13
CA ALA A 285 39.58 2.75 -8.95
C ALA A 285 40.57 1.59 -8.79
N SER A 286 40.16 0.34 -9.01
CA SER A 286 41.05 -0.82 -8.93
C SER A 286 42.16 -0.80 -9.98
N ILE A 287 41.84 -0.40 -11.22
CA ILE A 287 42.82 -0.24 -12.30
C ILE A 287 43.82 0.87 -11.96
N LEU A 288 43.33 2.02 -11.49
CA LEU A 288 44.18 3.14 -11.09
C LEU A 288 45.07 2.79 -9.89
N MET A 289 44.53 2.09 -8.89
CA MET A 289 45.29 1.65 -7.72
C MET A 289 46.38 0.66 -8.12
N PHE A 290 46.09 -0.27 -9.04
CA PHE A 290 47.09 -1.19 -9.59
C PHE A 290 48.20 -0.44 -10.33
N GLY A 291 47.84 0.54 -11.16
CA GLY A 291 48.81 1.40 -11.84
C GLY A 291 49.68 2.21 -10.86
N PHE A 292 49.07 2.76 -9.81
CA PHE A 292 49.77 3.50 -8.76
C PHE A 292 50.77 2.61 -7.99
N LEU A 293 50.37 1.40 -7.63
CA LEU A 293 51.26 0.43 -6.96
C LEU A 293 52.45 0.04 -7.84
N MET A 294 52.23 -0.13 -9.16
CA MET A 294 53.32 -0.40 -10.11
C MET A 294 54.31 0.76 -10.19
N LEU A 295 53.82 2.01 -10.22
CA LEU A 295 54.69 3.19 -10.21
C LEU A 295 55.50 3.32 -8.92
N ASN A 296 54.90 3.02 -7.76
CA ASN A 296 55.63 3.04 -6.48
C ASN A 296 56.67 1.93 -6.35
N SER A 297 56.56 0.85 -7.13
CA SER A 297 57.54 -0.23 -7.15
C SER A 297 58.77 0.08 -8.02
N VAL A 298 58.77 1.19 -8.76
CA VAL A 298 59.93 1.60 -9.56
C VAL A 298 61.01 2.13 -8.61
N GLN A 299 61.92 1.24 -8.22
CA GLN A 299 63.12 1.62 -7.50
C GLN A 299 64.11 2.21 -8.49
N THR A 300 64.50 3.47 -8.30
CA THR A 300 65.64 4.05 -9.02
C THR A 300 66.89 3.32 -8.58
N MET A 301 67.65 2.76 -9.51
CA MET A 301 68.88 2.05 -9.19
C MET A 301 69.88 3.03 -8.59
N ASP A 302 70.09 2.94 -7.28
CA ASP A 302 71.02 3.76 -6.51
C ASP A 302 72.46 3.30 -6.76
N ARG A 303 72.94 3.51 -7.99
CA ARG A 303 74.30 3.16 -8.41
C ARG A 303 75.29 4.30 -8.24
N PHE A 304 74.79 5.52 -8.04
CA PHE A 304 75.62 6.71 -8.01
C PHE A 304 75.70 7.38 -6.64
N ASP A 305 74.92 6.94 -5.64
CA ASP A 305 74.95 7.49 -4.27
C ASP A 305 75.52 6.50 -3.23
N ASP A 306 75.86 5.26 -3.62
CA ASP A 306 76.49 4.28 -2.74
C ASP A 306 78.04 4.29 -2.86
N PRO A 307 78.78 4.97 -1.96
CA PRO A 307 80.25 5.04 -1.99
C PRO A 307 80.95 3.69 -1.71
N LYS A 308 80.18 2.61 -1.47
CA LYS A 308 80.73 1.25 -1.30
C LYS A 308 80.87 0.46 -2.59
N GLN A 309 80.38 0.95 -3.73
CA GLN A 309 80.62 0.29 -5.02
C GLN A 309 81.99 0.64 -5.61
N LYS A 310 82.66 -0.33 -6.23
CA LYS A 310 84.01 -0.18 -6.82
C LYS A 310 84.05 1.05 -7.74
N GLN A 311 84.81 2.07 -7.31
CA GLN A 311 85.09 3.24 -8.11
C GLN A 311 85.78 2.81 -9.42
N ILE A 312 85.28 3.27 -10.57
CA ILE A 312 85.88 2.98 -11.87
C ILE A 312 87.21 3.72 -11.93
N LEU A 313 88.31 3.02 -11.65
CA LEU A 313 89.67 3.54 -11.86
C LEU A 313 89.95 3.53 -13.37
N ILE A 314 89.87 4.71 -14.00
CA ILE A 314 90.36 4.90 -15.37
C ILE A 314 91.87 5.06 -15.27
N ASN A 315 92.61 4.00 -15.57
CA ASN A 315 94.06 4.10 -15.75
C ASN A 315 94.32 4.75 -17.11
N VAL A 316 94.48 6.07 -17.12
CA VAL A 316 94.99 6.77 -18.31
C VAL A 316 96.50 6.51 -18.34
N ARG A 317 96.97 5.77 -19.34
CA ARG A 317 98.40 5.70 -19.70
C ARG A 317 98.66 6.75 -20.77
N GLU A 318 99.55 7.69 -20.48
CA GLU A 318 100.33 8.40 -21.50
C GLU A 318 101.47 7.52 -22.00
#